data_AF-A0AAX2DZ64-F1
#
_entry.id   AF-A0AAX2DZ64-F1
#
_cell.length_a   1.000
_cell.length_b   1.000
_cell.length_c   1.000
_cell.angle_alpha   90.00
_cell.angle_beta   90.00
_cell.angle_gamma   90.00
#
_symmetry.space_group_name_H-M   'P 1'
#
loop_
_entity.id
_entity.type
_entity.pdbx_description
1 polymer ?
#
loop_
_entity_poly.entity_id
_entity_poly.type
_entity_poly.pdbx_seq_one_letter_code
_entity_poly.pdbx_strand_id
1 'polypeptide(L)'
;MDNLEFTAKVIEALAWPVGVVTLVAMLRKEVLELIPKLTKLEAGPLKAEFSIEAKKVLVEAQEIQLAPLEGAEVSVPSDIPRDDGMDQDPLSIAMWRTAAFSPSTAIVDAWKDIEEALLAIIADRGVFIPERSTRNVAVWINAISQEGILPLDTVSVIHELRELRNKAAHAGFDPTPEAAQDYLLAAQRLVRVLRSYLSKGA
;
A
#
# COMPACT_ATOMS: atom_id res chain seq x y z
N MET A 1 -30.50 -9.90 64.64
CA MET A 1 -29.76 -10.59 63.57
C MET A 1 -28.41 -10.91 64.13
N ASP A 2 -28.04 -12.18 64.11
CA ASP A 2 -26.78 -12.63 64.69
C ASP A 2 -25.61 -12.12 63.84
N ASN A 3 -24.60 -11.55 64.50
CA ASN A 3 -23.42 -10.96 63.83
C ASN A 3 -22.74 -11.95 62.87
N LEU A 4 -22.89 -13.26 63.11
CA LEU A 4 -22.39 -14.33 62.26
C LEU A 4 -23.12 -14.44 60.92
N GLU A 5 -24.44 -14.22 60.88
CA GLU A 5 -25.24 -14.27 59.64
C GLU A 5 -24.92 -13.09 58.71
N PHE A 6 -24.64 -11.93 59.29
CA PHE A 6 -24.25 -10.75 58.51
C PHE A 6 -22.87 -10.96 57.86
N THR A 7 -21.89 -11.46 58.61
CA THR A 7 -20.55 -11.76 58.08
C THR A 7 -20.59 -12.82 56.98
N ALA A 8 -21.41 -13.87 57.13
CA ALA A 8 -21.57 -14.92 56.11
C ALA A 8 -22.11 -14.36 54.79
N LYS A 9 -23.16 -13.53 54.84
CA LYS A 9 -23.76 -12.91 53.62
C LYS A 9 -22.80 -11.95 52.91
N VAL A 10 -21.98 -11.22 53.67
CA VAL A 10 -20.97 -10.32 53.10
C VAL A 10 -19.86 -11.10 52.39
N ILE A 11 -19.41 -12.21 52.97
CA ILE A 11 -18.40 -13.08 52.34
C ILE A 11 -18.97 -13.72 51.07
N GLU A 12 -20.20 -14.22 51.10
CA GLU A 12 -20.86 -14.83 49.95
C GLU A 12 -21.01 -13.84 48.78
N ALA A 13 -21.38 -12.59 49.07
CA ALA A 13 -21.48 -11.53 48.07
C ALA A 13 -20.12 -11.07 47.51
N LEU A 14 -19.06 -11.09 48.32
CA LEU A 14 -17.71 -10.65 47.93
C LEU A 14 -16.85 -11.76 47.29
N ALA A 15 -17.18 -13.03 47.52
CA ALA A 15 -16.41 -14.16 47.02
C ALA A 15 -16.27 -14.14 45.49
N TRP A 16 -17.36 -13.83 44.77
CA TRP A 16 -17.34 -13.77 43.30
C TRP A 16 -16.54 -12.59 42.74
N PRO A 17 -16.78 -11.32 43.16
CA PRO A 17 -15.96 -10.19 42.73
C PRO A 17 -14.47 -10.37 43.03
N VAL A 18 -14.12 -10.84 44.23
CA VAL A 18 -12.72 -11.08 44.61
C VAL A 18 -12.14 -12.19 43.75
N GLY A 19 -12.86 -13.29 43.55
CA GLY A 19 -12.42 -14.39 42.68
C GLY A 19 -12.14 -13.95 41.25
N VAL A 20 -13.05 -13.16 40.64
CA VAL A 20 -12.86 -12.62 39.29
C VAL A 20 -11.65 -11.68 39.23
N VAL A 21 -11.50 -10.77 40.19
CA VAL A 21 -10.36 -9.84 40.25
C VAL A 21 -9.04 -10.60 40.43
N THR A 22 -9.00 -11.60 41.31
CA THR A 22 -7.81 -12.45 41.51
C THR A 22 -7.47 -13.24 40.24
N LEU A 23 -8.47 -13.83 39.58
CA LEU A 23 -8.28 -14.56 38.33
C LEU A 23 -7.71 -13.66 37.22
N VAL A 24 -8.30 -12.47 37.02
CA VAL A 24 -7.81 -11.48 36.05
C VAL A 24 -6.41 -10.98 36.44
N ALA A 25 -6.16 -10.74 37.72
CA ALA A 25 -4.85 -10.26 38.20
C ALA A 25 -3.74 -11.32 38.04
N MET A 26 -4.08 -12.61 38.16
CA MET A 26 -3.18 -13.72 37.86
C MET A 26 -2.93 -13.82 36.36
N LEU A 27 -3.99 -13.90 35.53
CA LEU A 27 -3.89 -14.18 34.09
C LEU A 27 -3.51 -12.99 33.19
N ARG A 28 -3.60 -11.75 33.70
CA ARG A 28 -3.34 -10.55 32.87
C ARG A 28 -1.95 -10.55 32.26
N LYS A 29 -0.94 -11.14 32.94
CA LYS A 29 0.44 -11.14 32.43
C LYS A 29 0.56 -12.08 31.24
N GLU A 30 0.03 -13.28 31.37
CA GLU A 30 0.03 -14.33 30.35
C GLU A 30 -0.79 -13.89 29.13
N VAL A 31 -1.96 -13.25 29.34
CA VAL A 31 -2.77 -12.72 28.24
C VAL A 31 -2.03 -11.61 27.49
N LEU A 32 -1.41 -10.66 28.20
CA LEU A 32 -0.65 -9.56 27.58
C LEU A 32 0.57 -10.06 26.81
N GLU A 33 1.21 -11.15 27.25
CA GLU A 33 2.34 -11.76 26.54
C GLU A 33 1.92 -12.50 25.26
N LEU A 34 0.67 -12.96 25.15
CA LEU A 34 0.16 -13.69 23.99
C LEU A 34 -0.36 -12.78 22.89
N ILE A 35 -0.89 -11.59 23.22
CA ILE A 35 -1.35 -10.59 22.25
C ILE A 35 -0.34 -10.36 21.10
N PRO A 36 0.95 -10.05 21.35
CA PRO A 36 1.90 -9.80 20.27
C PRO A 36 2.20 -11.03 19.40
N LYS A 37 1.98 -12.25 19.89
CA LYS A 37 2.18 -13.48 19.10
C LYS A 37 1.02 -13.70 18.12
N LEU A 38 -0.21 -13.38 18.53
CA LEU A 38 -1.38 -13.42 17.66
C LEU A 38 -1.25 -12.40 16.52
N THR A 39 -0.83 -11.17 16.84
CA THR A 39 -0.58 -10.13 15.82
C THR A 39 0.49 -10.54 14.81
N LYS A 40 1.57 -11.22 15.25
CA LYS A 40 2.62 -11.72 14.34
C LYS A 40 2.13 -12.85 13.44
N LEU A 41 1.28 -13.73 13.97
CA LEU A 41 0.71 -14.84 13.19
C LEU A 41 -0.23 -14.32 12.11
N GLU A 42 -1.09 -13.34 12.43
CA GLU A 42 -1.98 -12.69 11.47
C GLU A 42 -1.22 -11.87 10.42
N ALA A 43 -0.12 -11.20 10.82
CA ALA A 43 0.69 -10.41 9.90
C ALA A 43 1.47 -11.26 8.87
N GLY A 44 1.75 -12.54 9.16
CA GLY A 44 2.50 -13.42 8.26
C GLY A 44 1.81 -13.63 6.89
N PRO A 45 0.58 -14.17 6.86
CA PRO A 45 -0.21 -14.33 5.64
C PRO A 45 -0.42 -13.02 4.89
N LEU A 46 -0.74 -11.93 5.61
CA LEU A 46 -0.97 -10.61 5.00
C LEU A 46 0.28 -10.05 4.29
N LYS A 47 1.47 -10.24 4.88
CA LYS A 47 2.74 -9.88 4.23
C LYS A 47 2.97 -10.70 2.96
N ALA A 48 2.69 -12.01 3.01
CA ALA A 48 2.88 -12.89 1.85
C ALA A 48 1.92 -12.55 0.71
N GLU A 49 0.65 -12.29 1.01
CA GLU A 49 -0.35 -11.81 0.04
C GLU A 49 0.10 -10.50 -0.60
N PHE A 50 0.56 -9.55 0.22
CA PHE A 50 1.09 -8.29 -0.27
C PHE A 50 2.28 -8.49 -1.22
N SER A 51 3.24 -9.36 -0.87
CA SER A 51 4.39 -9.67 -1.74
C SER A 51 3.96 -10.27 -3.08
N ILE A 52 2.96 -11.16 -3.08
CA ILE A 52 2.44 -11.77 -4.31
C ILE A 52 1.79 -10.71 -5.19
N GLU A 53 0.93 -9.87 -4.60
CA GLU A 53 0.22 -8.82 -5.33
C GLU A 53 1.19 -7.74 -5.85
N ALA A 54 2.16 -7.30 -5.05
CA ALA A 54 3.16 -6.32 -5.49
C ALA A 54 3.97 -6.83 -6.68
N LYS A 55 4.37 -8.11 -6.65
CA LYS A 55 5.08 -8.74 -7.76
C LYS A 55 4.19 -8.91 -9.00
N LYS A 56 2.92 -9.27 -8.84
CA LYS A 56 1.95 -9.34 -9.94
C LYS A 56 1.80 -7.99 -10.63
N VAL A 57 1.57 -6.94 -9.85
CA VAL A 57 1.39 -5.57 -10.34
C VAL A 57 2.66 -5.07 -11.04
N LEU A 58 3.85 -5.42 -10.55
CA LEU A 58 5.10 -5.12 -11.23
C LEU A 58 5.16 -5.73 -12.63
N VAL A 59 4.80 -7.01 -12.77
CA VAL A 59 4.79 -7.69 -14.07
C VAL A 59 3.78 -7.01 -15.01
N GLU A 60 2.57 -6.73 -14.55
CA GLU A 60 1.55 -6.04 -15.34
C GLU A 60 2.00 -4.63 -15.76
N ALA A 61 2.62 -3.87 -14.85
CA ALA A 61 3.16 -2.54 -15.16
C ALA A 61 4.27 -2.58 -16.23
N GLN A 62 5.09 -3.63 -16.24
CA GLN A 62 6.13 -3.84 -17.24
C GLN A 62 5.54 -4.16 -18.61
N GLU A 63 4.42 -4.88 -18.66
CA GLU A 63 3.71 -5.23 -19.89
C GLU A 63 2.99 -4.04 -20.53
N ILE A 64 2.64 -3.00 -19.76
CA ILE A 64 2.04 -1.79 -20.33
C ILE A 64 3.00 -1.15 -21.35
N GLN A 65 2.52 -1.08 -22.59
CA GLN A 65 3.22 -0.43 -23.68
C GLN A 65 3.14 1.09 -23.56
N LEU A 66 4.28 1.75 -23.77
CA LEU A 66 4.32 3.20 -23.93
C LEU A 66 3.56 3.57 -25.21
N ALA A 67 2.82 4.68 -25.19
CA ALA A 67 2.10 5.15 -26.37
C ALA A 67 3.06 5.20 -27.59
N PRO A 68 2.65 4.74 -28.79
CA PRO A 68 3.49 4.80 -29.98
C PRO A 68 3.89 6.25 -30.26
N LEU A 69 5.17 6.57 -30.04
CA LEU A 69 5.74 7.83 -30.44
C LEU A 69 5.91 7.80 -31.96
N GLU A 70 4.97 8.37 -32.72
CA GLU A 70 5.26 8.72 -34.11
C GLU A 70 6.47 9.67 -34.13
N GLY A 71 7.58 9.21 -34.71
CA GLY A 71 8.70 10.04 -35.11
C GLY A 71 9.91 10.14 -34.17
N ALA A 72 10.12 9.19 -33.26
CA ALA A 72 11.44 9.04 -32.63
C ALA A 72 11.89 7.59 -32.73
N GLU A 73 12.83 7.31 -33.64
CA GLU A 73 13.68 6.14 -33.56
C GLU A 73 14.49 6.20 -32.25
N VAL A 74 13.85 5.88 -31.14
CA VAL A 74 14.56 5.43 -29.95
C VAL A 74 14.72 3.94 -30.17
N SER A 75 15.90 3.56 -30.66
CA SER A 75 16.37 2.19 -30.61
C SER A 75 16.20 1.69 -29.18
N VAL A 76 15.13 0.93 -28.94
CA VAL A 76 14.96 0.16 -27.71
C VAL A 76 16.01 -0.94 -27.78
N PRO A 77 17.05 -0.96 -26.93
CA PRO A 77 17.83 -2.17 -26.77
C PRO A 77 16.86 -3.22 -26.23
N SER A 78 16.59 -4.24 -27.03
CA SER A 78 15.79 -5.41 -26.66
C SER A 78 16.60 -6.35 -25.76
N ASP A 79 17.25 -5.78 -24.76
CA ASP A 79 17.88 -6.46 -23.65
C ASP A 79 17.35 -5.75 -22.41
N ILE A 80 16.34 -6.32 -21.76
CA ILE A 80 16.22 -6.15 -20.32
C ILE A 80 17.27 -7.12 -19.79
N PRO A 81 18.44 -6.66 -19.29
CA PRO A 81 19.30 -7.55 -18.55
C PRO A 81 18.47 -8.03 -17.36
N ARG A 82 18.38 -9.35 -17.19
CA ARG A 82 18.17 -9.90 -15.86
C ARG A 82 19.43 -9.53 -15.08
N ASP A 83 19.46 -8.31 -14.54
CA ASP A 83 20.64 -7.80 -13.84
C ASP A 83 20.67 -8.38 -12.42
N ASP A 84 21.49 -9.40 -12.29
CA ASP A 84 22.06 -9.96 -11.07
C ASP A 84 23.16 -9.06 -10.47
N GLY A 85 23.16 -7.76 -10.77
CA GLY A 85 24.28 -6.87 -10.52
C GLY A 85 23.97 -5.40 -10.24
N MET A 86 23.05 -5.08 -9.33
CA MET A 86 22.97 -3.78 -8.62
C MET A 86 23.43 -2.57 -9.47
N ASP A 87 22.70 -2.29 -10.55
CA ASP A 87 22.92 -1.09 -11.36
C ASP A 87 22.85 0.19 -10.49
N GLN A 88 24.00 0.88 -10.43
CA GLN A 88 24.28 2.01 -9.54
C GLN A 88 23.68 3.33 -10.05
N ASP A 89 22.35 3.42 -10.09
CA ASP A 89 21.67 4.73 -10.11
C ASP A 89 21.59 5.25 -8.66
N PRO A 90 22.10 6.44 -8.33
CA PRO A 90 21.93 7.04 -7.00
C PRO A 90 20.46 7.09 -6.56
N LEU A 91 19.53 7.22 -7.50
CA LEU A 91 18.09 7.20 -7.24
C LEU A 91 17.59 5.81 -6.85
N SER A 92 18.08 4.74 -7.52
CA SER A 92 17.74 3.37 -7.14
C SER A 92 18.23 3.09 -5.72
N ILE A 93 19.49 3.42 -5.41
CA ILE A 93 20.10 3.21 -4.08
C ILE A 93 19.31 3.95 -2.97
N ALA A 94 18.86 5.18 -3.23
CA ALA A 94 18.04 5.93 -2.28
C ALA A 94 16.69 5.25 -2.02
N MET A 95 16.02 4.75 -3.06
CA MET A 95 14.77 3.99 -2.93
C MET A 95 14.97 2.69 -2.16
N TRP A 96 16.02 1.94 -2.46
CA TRP A 96 16.39 0.71 -1.76
C TRP A 96 16.58 0.97 -0.27
N ARG A 97 17.26 2.07 0.08
CA ARG A 97 17.44 2.48 1.49
C ARG A 97 16.10 2.82 2.13
N THR A 98 15.26 3.64 1.50
CA THR A 98 13.97 4.03 2.09
C THR A 98 13.04 2.83 2.29
N ALA A 99 12.95 1.93 1.29
CA ALA A 99 12.18 0.69 1.40
C ALA A 99 12.74 -0.27 2.46
N ALA A 100 14.05 -0.27 2.72
CA ALA A 100 14.66 -1.08 3.78
C ALA A 100 14.38 -0.55 5.20
N PHE A 101 14.25 0.76 5.38
CA PHE A 101 14.00 1.36 6.71
C PHE A 101 12.52 1.54 7.04
N SER A 102 11.68 1.85 6.05
CA SER A 102 10.24 2.00 6.24
C SER A 102 9.46 1.64 4.96
N PRO A 103 9.21 0.33 4.73
CA PRO A 103 8.48 -0.18 3.56
C PRO A 103 7.13 0.52 3.35
N SER A 104 6.27 0.58 4.36
CA SER A 104 4.96 1.25 4.24
C SER A 104 5.07 2.74 3.89
N THR A 105 6.03 3.46 4.46
CA THR A 105 6.23 4.89 4.15
C THR A 105 6.70 5.06 2.72
N ALA A 106 7.65 4.23 2.27
CA ALA A 106 8.14 4.25 0.89
C ALA A 106 7.01 4.04 -0.13
N ILE A 107 6.09 3.11 0.15
CA ILE A 107 4.91 2.84 -0.68
C ILE A 107 3.97 4.05 -0.75
N VAL A 108 3.67 4.66 0.40
CA VAL A 108 2.80 5.85 0.49
C VAL A 108 3.43 7.04 -0.22
N ASP A 109 4.75 7.23 -0.10
CA ASP A 109 5.46 8.31 -0.77
C ASP A 109 5.51 8.09 -2.28
N ALA A 110 5.83 6.89 -2.76
CA ALA A 110 5.86 6.57 -4.19
C ALA A 110 4.49 6.74 -4.88
N TRP A 111 3.39 6.57 -4.14
CA TRP A 111 2.05 6.82 -4.66
C TRP A 111 1.80 8.31 -4.99
N LYS A 112 2.47 9.24 -4.31
CA LYS A 112 2.32 10.69 -4.58
C LYS A 112 2.77 11.04 -5.99
N ASP A 113 3.82 10.41 -6.50
CA ASP A 113 4.29 10.62 -7.87
C ASP A 113 3.25 10.20 -8.92
N ILE A 114 2.45 9.16 -8.62
CA ILE A 114 1.33 8.72 -9.47
C ILE A 114 0.20 9.76 -9.40
N GLU A 115 -0.16 10.24 -8.20
CA GLU A 115 -1.18 11.28 -8.03
C GLU A 115 -0.82 12.55 -8.81
N GLU A 116 0.44 12.99 -8.74
CA GLU A 116 0.93 14.14 -9.50
C GLU A 116 0.84 13.92 -11.02
N ALA A 117 1.19 12.73 -11.50
CA ALA A 117 1.09 12.39 -12.92
C ALA A 117 -0.38 12.36 -13.42
N LEU A 118 -1.31 11.83 -12.61
CA LEU A 118 -2.74 11.84 -12.93
C LEU A 118 -3.30 13.26 -12.96
N LEU A 119 -2.92 14.11 -12.00
CA LEU A 119 -3.29 15.52 -11.99
C LEU A 119 -2.77 16.27 -13.21
N ALA A 120 -1.53 15.97 -13.63
CA ALA A 120 -0.97 16.55 -14.85
C ALA A 120 -1.80 16.18 -16.08
N ILE A 121 -2.25 14.92 -16.20
CA ILE A 121 -3.13 14.48 -17.31
C ILE A 121 -4.47 15.20 -17.26
N ILE A 122 -5.09 15.31 -16.07
CA ILE A 122 -6.37 16.00 -15.90
C ILE A 122 -6.26 17.46 -16.34
N ALA A 123 -5.20 18.14 -15.92
CA ALA A 123 -4.94 19.53 -16.28
C ALA A 123 -4.66 19.70 -17.79
N ASP A 124 -3.84 18.82 -18.36
CA ASP A 124 -3.46 18.83 -19.78
C ASP A 124 -4.64 18.58 -20.71
N ARG A 125 -5.49 17.61 -20.38
CA ARG A 125 -6.64 17.20 -21.21
C ARG A 125 -7.93 17.96 -20.88
N GLY A 126 -7.91 18.84 -19.87
CA GLY A 126 -9.08 19.61 -19.46
C GLY A 126 -10.21 18.75 -18.89
N VAL A 127 -9.89 17.62 -18.25
CA VAL A 127 -10.89 16.70 -17.68
C VAL A 127 -11.63 17.39 -16.55
N PHE A 128 -12.96 17.41 -16.61
CA PHE A 128 -13.76 18.04 -15.57
C PHE A 128 -13.79 17.19 -14.29
N ILE A 129 -13.28 17.75 -13.19
CA ILE A 129 -13.39 17.17 -11.85
C ILE A 129 -14.28 18.08 -10.98
N PRO A 130 -15.37 17.56 -10.40
CA PRO A 130 -16.19 18.33 -9.47
C PRO A 130 -15.35 18.83 -8.28
N GLU A 131 -15.54 20.08 -7.88
CA GLU A 131 -14.76 20.73 -6.80
C GLU A 131 -14.78 19.94 -5.48
N ARG A 132 -15.92 19.31 -5.17
CA ARG A 132 -16.11 18.45 -3.99
C ARG A 132 -15.31 17.14 -4.02
N SER A 133 -14.78 16.78 -5.19
CA SER A 133 -14.10 15.51 -5.46
C SER A 133 -12.60 15.69 -5.76
N THR A 134 -12.07 16.91 -5.57
CA THR A 134 -10.67 17.28 -5.77
C THR A 134 -9.68 16.57 -4.85
N ARG A 135 -10.13 15.75 -3.89
CA ARG A 135 -9.27 14.92 -3.04
C ARG A 135 -9.51 13.42 -3.21
N ASN A 136 -10.37 13.04 -4.14
CA ASN A 136 -10.74 11.65 -4.35
C ASN A 136 -10.10 11.11 -5.62
N VAL A 137 -8.96 10.44 -5.45
CA VAL A 137 -8.21 9.84 -6.57
C VAL A 137 -9.04 8.81 -7.35
N ALA A 138 -10.01 8.14 -6.71
CA ALA A 138 -10.92 7.25 -7.42
C ALA A 138 -11.77 8.00 -8.46
N VAL A 139 -12.18 9.23 -8.16
CA VAL A 139 -12.93 10.08 -9.09
C VAL A 139 -12.04 10.51 -10.26
N TRP A 140 -10.77 10.81 -10.01
CA TRP A 140 -9.79 11.14 -11.05
C TRP A 140 -9.60 9.99 -12.03
N ILE A 141 -9.37 8.77 -11.52
CA ILE A 141 -9.17 7.57 -12.34
C ILE A 141 -10.42 7.28 -13.19
N ASN A 142 -11.61 7.35 -12.57
CA ASN A 142 -12.87 7.13 -13.28
C ASN A 142 -13.10 8.18 -14.37
N ALA A 143 -12.82 9.46 -14.10
CA ALA A 143 -12.98 10.52 -15.09
C ALA A 143 -12.03 10.34 -16.28
N ILE A 144 -10.75 10.05 -16.02
CA ILE A 144 -9.74 9.78 -17.07
C ILE A 144 -10.14 8.55 -17.89
N SER A 145 -10.66 7.50 -17.24
CA SER A 145 -11.11 6.29 -17.91
C SER A 145 -12.36 6.51 -18.77
N GLN A 146 -13.30 7.35 -18.35
CA GLN A 146 -14.51 7.68 -19.12
C GLN A 146 -14.18 8.46 -20.40
N GLU A 147 -13.18 9.33 -20.34
CA GLU A 147 -12.67 10.08 -21.50
C GLU A 147 -11.83 9.21 -22.45
N GLY A 148 -11.53 7.96 -22.08
CA GLY A 148 -10.74 7.03 -22.90
C GLY A 148 -9.28 7.46 -23.11
N ILE A 149 -8.76 8.31 -22.23
CA ILE A 149 -7.39 8.85 -22.35
C ILE A 149 -6.35 7.76 -22.08
N LEU A 150 -6.64 6.87 -21.12
CA LEU A 150 -5.78 5.76 -20.74
C LEU A 150 -6.38 4.41 -21.18
N PRO A 151 -5.56 3.50 -21.72
CA PRO A 151 -5.95 2.10 -21.93
C PRO A 151 -6.41 1.40 -20.65
N LEU A 152 -7.29 0.40 -20.80
CA LEU A 152 -7.91 -0.32 -19.68
C LEU A 152 -6.90 -1.08 -18.80
N ASP A 153 -5.83 -1.62 -19.40
CA ASP A 153 -4.72 -2.27 -18.70
C ASP A 153 -3.98 -1.29 -17.78
N THR A 154 -3.73 -0.07 -18.27
CA THR A 154 -3.12 1.02 -17.49
C THR A 154 -4.02 1.43 -16.32
N VAL A 155 -5.32 1.55 -16.56
CA VAL A 155 -6.32 1.84 -15.50
C VAL A 155 -6.35 0.72 -14.46
N SER A 156 -6.28 -0.55 -14.88
CA SER A 156 -6.22 -1.70 -13.98
C SER A 156 -5.00 -1.60 -13.05
N VAL A 157 -3.81 -1.36 -13.59
CA VAL A 157 -2.58 -1.23 -12.79
C VAL A 157 -2.64 -0.06 -11.81
N ILE A 158 -3.26 1.07 -12.18
CA ILE A 158 -3.49 2.18 -11.24
C ILE A 158 -4.37 1.72 -10.07
N HIS A 159 -5.45 0.99 -10.34
CA HIS A 159 -6.33 0.47 -9.29
C HIS A 159 -5.61 -0.51 -8.37
N GLU A 160 -4.86 -1.47 -8.93
CA GLU A 160 -4.13 -2.46 -8.13
C GLU A 160 -3.06 -1.79 -7.23
N LEU A 161 -2.31 -0.81 -7.75
CA LEU A 161 -1.37 -0.02 -6.94
C LEU A 161 -2.08 0.79 -5.85
N ARG A 162 -3.26 1.36 -6.14
CA ARG A 162 -4.04 2.08 -5.12
C ARG A 162 -4.45 1.17 -3.97
N GLU A 163 -4.93 -0.04 -4.29
CA GLU A 163 -5.34 -1.01 -3.27
C GLU A 163 -4.13 -1.47 -2.44
N LEU A 164 -2.99 -1.74 -3.07
CA LEU A 164 -1.74 -2.05 -2.36
C LEU A 164 -1.31 -0.90 -1.43
N ARG A 165 -1.36 0.35 -1.90
CA ARG A 165 -1.08 1.52 -1.04
C ARG A 165 -2.04 1.58 0.15
N ASN A 166 -3.32 1.33 -0.06
CA ASN A 166 -4.32 1.33 1.01
C ASN A 166 -4.03 0.23 2.04
N LYS A 167 -3.66 -0.98 1.58
CA LYS A 167 -3.24 -2.08 2.47
C LYS A 167 -2.01 -1.67 3.29
N ALA A 168 -0.97 -1.13 2.66
CA ALA A 168 0.25 -0.71 3.35
C ALA A 168 0.02 0.42 4.38
N ALA A 169 -0.93 1.33 4.11
CA ALA A 169 -1.25 2.46 4.97
C ALA A 169 -2.18 2.09 6.15
N HIS A 170 -3.06 1.10 5.99
CA HIS A 170 -4.14 0.82 6.95
C HIS A 170 -4.06 -0.54 7.65
N ALA A 171 -3.31 -1.52 7.13
CA ALA A 171 -3.44 -2.91 7.57
C ALA A 171 -2.69 -3.26 8.87
N GLY A 172 -2.02 -2.30 9.52
CA GLY A 172 -1.33 -2.54 10.80
C GLY A 172 -0.16 -3.54 10.72
N PHE A 173 0.26 -3.92 9.52
CA PHE A 173 1.47 -4.69 9.24
C PHE A 173 2.40 -3.89 8.34
N ASP A 174 3.70 -4.16 8.47
CA ASP A 174 4.72 -3.58 7.58
C ASP A 174 5.06 -4.59 6.48
N PRO A 175 4.92 -4.25 5.18
CA PRO A 175 5.34 -5.08 4.06
C PRO A 175 6.80 -5.51 4.15
N THR A 176 7.19 -6.54 3.40
CA THR A 176 8.62 -6.87 3.30
C THR A 176 9.35 -5.82 2.47
N PRO A 177 10.64 -5.54 2.73
CA PRO A 177 11.43 -4.63 1.92
C PRO A 177 11.39 -4.96 0.42
N GLU A 178 11.43 -6.25 0.09
CA GLU A 178 11.37 -6.75 -1.29
C GLU A 178 10.02 -6.42 -1.94
N ALA A 179 8.92 -6.61 -1.23
CA ALA A 179 7.60 -6.28 -1.76
C ALA A 179 7.40 -4.77 -1.93
N ALA A 180 7.98 -3.96 -1.03
CA ALA A 180 8.00 -2.52 -1.22
C ALA A 180 8.82 -2.12 -2.45
N GLN A 181 9.96 -2.76 -2.70
CA GLN A 181 10.74 -2.50 -3.92
C GLN A 181 9.96 -2.85 -5.19
N ASP A 182 9.29 -3.99 -5.21
CA ASP A 182 8.44 -4.39 -6.34
C ASP A 182 7.35 -3.34 -6.61
N TYR A 183 6.69 -2.86 -5.55
CA TYR A 183 5.72 -1.77 -5.64
C TYR A 183 6.35 -0.48 -6.18
N LEU A 184 7.52 -0.08 -5.67
CA LEU A 184 8.20 1.14 -6.09
C LEU A 184 8.59 1.09 -7.58
N LEU A 185 9.09 -0.05 -8.05
CA LEU A 185 9.42 -0.25 -9.47
C LEU A 185 8.17 -0.18 -10.35
N ALA A 186 7.06 -0.80 -9.91
CA ALA A 186 5.79 -0.76 -10.61
C ALA A 186 5.25 0.69 -10.69
N ALA A 187 5.31 1.43 -9.58
CA ALA A 187 4.89 2.83 -9.51
C ALA A 187 5.72 3.71 -10.47
N GLN A 188 7.04 3.56 -10.49
CA GLN A 188 7.88 4.32 -11.42
C GLN A 188 7.59 4.01 -12.88
N ARG A 189 7.38 2.73 -13.20
CA ARG A 189 7.02 2.32 -14.55
C ARG A 189 5.69 2.96 -14.96
N LEU A 190 4.69 2.92 -14.08
CA LEU A 190 3.40 3.55 -14.32
C LEU A 190 3.52 5.07 -14.50
N VAL A 191 4.28 5.78 -13.65
CA VAL A 191 4.50 7.23 -13.79
C VAL A 191 5.10 7.57 -15.17
N ARG A 192 6.05 6.77 -15.65
CA ARG A 192 6.63 6.94 -16.99
C ARG A 192 5.59 6.78 -18.09
N VAL A 193 4.73 5.76 -17.96
CA VAL A 193 3.61 5.54 -18.88
C VAL A 193 2.64 6.72 -18.85
N LEU A 194 2.17 7.14 -17.67
CA LEU A 194 1.25 8.27 -17.51
C LEU A 194 1.81 9.55 -18.14
N ARG A 195 3.09 9.84 -17.89
CA ARG A 195 3.75 11.01 -18.50
C ARG A 195 3.83 10.94 -20.03
N SER A 196 3.83 9.74 -20.63
CA SER A 196 3.78 9.60 -22.09
C SER A 196 2.44 10.01 -22.71
N TYR A 197 1.36 10.10 -21.92
CA TYR A 197 0.03 10.53 -22.35
C TYR A 197 -0.22 12.04 -22.21
N LEU A 198 0.70 12.77 -21.57
CA LEU A 198 0.68 14.23 -21.56
C LEU A 198 0.88 14.74 -22.98
N SER A 199 0.13 15.78 -23.37
CA SER A 199 0.39 16.45 -24.64
C SER A 199 1.85 16.92 -24.66
N LYS A 200 2.56 16.66 -25.76
CA LYS A 200 3.86 17.31 -26.00
C LYS A 200 3.55 18.79 -26.01
N GLY A 201 4.03 19.52 -25.00
CA GLY A 201 3.77 20.94 -24.85
C GLY A 201 3.92 21.69 -26.18
N ALA A 202 2.96 22.57 -26.44
CA ALA A 202 3.00 23.58 -27.49
C ALA A 202 4.27 24.45 -27.40
#